data_AF-H6L1D3-F1
#
_entry.id   AF-H6L1D3-F1
#
_cell.length_a   1.000
_cell.length_b   1.000
_cell.length_c   1.000
_cell.angle_alpha   90.00
_cell.angle_beta   90.00
_cell.angle_gamma   90.00
#
_symmetry.space_group_name_H-M   'P 1'
#
loop_
_entity.id
_entity.type
_entity.pdbx_description
1 polymer ?
#
loop_
_entity_poly.entity_id
_entity_poly.type
_entity_poly.pdbx_seq_one_letter_code
_entity_poly.pdbx_strand_id
1 'polypeptide(L)'
;MDILWKLERAYIKDILAHWPEASKPAYNTVSTIVRILQDKKKYIGHMEKGRSHQYYPLVSKESYQQDFLENAVEKVFSGSVQSLLSALIEQENMTDAELEELKKLLDR
;
A
#
# COMPACT_ATOMS: atom_id res chain seq x y z
N MET A 1 -0.14 2.68 5.32
CA MET A 1 -1.59 2.41 5.19
C MET A 1 -2.01 1.19 5.99
N ASP A 2 -1.23 0.11 6.02
CA ASP A 2 -1.60 -1.14 6.73
C ASP A 2 -2.09 -0.97 8.16
N ILE A 3 -1.39 -0.17 8.97
CA ILE A 3 -1.82 0.14 10.33
C ILE A 3 -3.17 0.87 10.33
N LEU A 4 -3.37 1.83 9.43
CA LEU A 4 -4.61 2.60 9.34
C LEU A 4 -5.79 1.75 8.85
N TRP A 5 -5.57 0.82 7.91
CA TRP A 5 -6.61 -0.13 7.49
C TRP A 5 -7.02 -1.07 8.64
N LYS A 6 -6.06 -1.51 9.46
CA LYS A 6 -6.35 -2.34 10.64
C LYS A 6 -7.13 -1.60 11.71
N LEU A 7 -6.82 -0.32 11.92
CA LEU A 7 -7.45 0.49 12.97
C LEU A 7 -8.77 1.12 12.53
N GLU A 8 -9.02 1.21 11.21
CA GLU A 8 -10.13 1.89 10.54
C GLU A 8 -10.22 3.40 10.80
N ARG A 9 -9.96 3.85 12.02
CA ARG A 9 -9.91 5.25 12.45
C ARG A 9 -8.81 5.44 13.48
N ALA A 10 -7.85 6.32 13.20
CA ALA A 10 -6.69 6.50 14.06
C ALA A 10 -6.19 7.94 14.09
N TYR A 11 -5.72 8.38 15.26
CA TYR A 11 -4.83 9.55 15.36
C TYR A 11 -3.40 9.15 14.99
N ILE A 12 -2.54 10.13 14.67
CA ILE A 12 -1.12 9.86 14.38
C ILE A 12 -0.44 9.11 15.53
N LYS A 13 -0.77 9.44 16.78
CA LYS A 13 -0.27 8.74 17.97
C LYS A 13 -0.66 7.26 18.00
N ASP A 14 -1.85 6.90 17.53
CA ASP A 14 -2.31 5.51 17.53
C ASP A 14 -1.59 4.73 16.43
N ILE A 15 -1.37 5.36 15.26
CA ILE A 15 -0.58 4.77 14.17
C ILE A 15 0.85 4.47 14.65
N LEU A 16 1.47 5.40 15.39
CA LEU A 16 2.80 5.22 15.97
C LEU A 16 2.84 4.15 17.06
N ALA A 17 1.79 4.04 17.87
CA ALA A 17 1.71 3.03 18.92
C ALA A 17 1.65 1.60 18.37
N HIS A 18 1.12 1.42 17.15
CA HIS A 18 1.08 0.14 16.44
C HIS A 18 2.31 -0.12 15.56
N TRP A 19 3.30 0.78 15.59
CA TRP A 19 4.53 0.62 14.83
C TRP A 19 5.54 -0.26 15.59
N PRO A 20 6.27 -1.17 14.94
CA PRO A 20 7.34 -1.92 15.58
C PRO A 20 8.42 -0.99 16.16
N GLU A 21 8.81 -1.20 17.43
CA GLU A 21 9.72 -0.27 18.12
C GLU A 21 11.09 -0.15 17.42
N ALA A 22 11.60 -1.24 16.83
CA ALA A 22 12.87 -1.28 16.11
C ALA A 22 12.92 -0.38 14.86
N SER A 23 11.77 -0.01 14.29
CA SER A 23 11.68 0.78 13.06
C SER A 23 10.76 2.00 13.21
N LYS A 24 10.49 2.40 14.45
CA LYS A 24 9.50 3.44 14.76
C LYS A 24 9.95 4.81 14.25
N PRO A 25 9.20 5.41 13.31
CA PRO A 25 9.55 6.71 12.77
C PRO A 25 9.21 7.82 13.78
N ALA A 26 9.84 8.98 13.60
CA ALA A 26 9.45 10.20 14.30
C ALA A 26 7.99 10.59 13.97
N TYR A 27 7.31 11.22 14.93
CA TYR A 27 5.92 11.65 14.76
C TYR A 27 5.70 12.54 13.54
N ASN A 28 6.61 13.49 13.31
CA ASN A 28 6.53 14.42 12.19
C ASN A 28 6.64 13.70 10.83
N THR A 29 7.40 12.60 10.76
CA THR A 29 7.50 11.77 9.55
C THR A 29 6.15 11.14 9.23
N VAL A 30 5.49 10.52 10.23
CA VAL A 30 4.16 9.93 10.05
C VAL A 30 3.14 11.00 9.71
N SER A 31 3.15 12.14 10.41
CA SER A 31 2.27 13.28 10.13
C SER A 31 2.41 13.77 8.68
N THR A 32 3.65 13.91 8.20
CA THR A 32 3.93 14.34 6.83
C THR A 32 3.43 13.31 5.81
N ILE A 33 3.69 12.02 6.04
CA ILE A 33 3.23 10.94 5.16
C ILE A 33 1.70 10.88 5.12
N VAL A 34 1.02 10.94 6.28
CA VAL A 34 -0.45 10.94 6.35
C VAL A 34 -1.01 12.15 5.61
N ARG A 35 -0.40 13.32 5.76
CA ARG A 35 -0.81 14.53 5.02
C ARG A 35 -0.61 14.41 3.52
N ILE A 36 0.46 13.76 3.06
CA ILE A 36 0.66 13.47 1.63
C ILE A 36 -0.42 12.50 1.13
N LEU A 37 -0.72 11.44 1.88
CA LEU A 37 -1.73 10.45 1.54
C LEU A 37 -3.14 11.05 1.50
N GLN A 38 -3.42 12.03 2.36
CA GLN A 38 -4.64 12.83 2.33
C GLN A 38 -4.64 13.81 1.15
N ASP A 39 -3.71 14.78 1.14
CA ASP A 39 -3.81 15.97 0.29
C ASP A 39 -3.44 15.68 -1.17
N LYS A 40 -2.40 14.87 -1.40
CA LYS A 40 -1.89 14.59 -2.76
C LYS A 40 -2.54 13.37 -3.39
N LYS A 41 -2.85 12.35 -2.58
CA LYS A 41 -3.32 11.05 -3.07
C LYS A 41 -4.80 10.80 -2.81
N LYS A 42 -5.44 11.56 -1.91
CA LYS A 42 -6.86 11.42 -1.54
C LYS A 42 -7.25 9.99 -1.07
N TYR A 43 -6.30 9.26 -0.50
CA TYR A 43 -6.51 7.91 0.01
C TYR A 43 -7.00 7.88 1.46
N ILE A 44 -6.86 9.01 2.17
CA ILE A 44 -7.19 9.15 3.58
C ILE A 44 -8.09 10.38 3.75
N GLY A 45 -9.14 10.24 4.54
CA GLY A 45 -9.96 11.33 5.04
C GLY A 45 -9.61 11.65 6.49
N HIS A 46 -10.06 12.80 6.99
CA HIS A 46 -9.96 13.12 8.41
C HIS A 46 -11.29 13.65 8.95
N MET A 47 -11.42 13.56 10.27
CA MET A 47 -12.48 14.17 11.05
C MET A 47 -11.84 15.01 12.15
N GLU A 48 -12.30 16.24 12.31
CA GLU A 48 -11.87 17.10 13.40
C GLU A 48 -12.49 16.61 14.72
N LYS A 49 -11.62 16.30 15.70
CA LYS A 49 -12.00 16.04 17.09
C LYS A 49 -11.25 17.00 17.98
N GLY A 50 -11.88 18.15 18.26
CA GLY A 50 -11.26 19.22 19.04
C GLY A 50 -10.04 19.79 18.32
N ARG A 51 -8.84 19.72 18.94
CA ARG A 51 -7.58 20.21 18.36
C ARG A 51 -6.78 19.12 17.62
N SER A 52 -7.40 17.98 17.34
CA SER A 52 -6.74 16.82 16.73
C SER A 52 -7.53 16.28 15.55
N HIS A 53 -6.82 15.67 14.60
CA HIS A 53 -7.42 15.03 13.43
C HIS A 53 -7.40 13.52 13.61
N GLN A 54 -8.56 12.90 13.50
CA GLN A 54 -8.69 11.45 13.39
C GLN A 54 -8.77 11.07 11.92
N TYR A 55 -7.84 10.24 11.45
CA TYR A 55 -7.73 9.83 10.05
C TYR A 55 -8.42 8.49 9.81
N TYR A 56 -8.93 8.28 8.60
CA TYR A 56 -9.57 7.04 8.18
C TYR A 56 -9.32 6.77 6.68
N PRO A 57 -9.22 5.51 6.24
CA PRO A 57 -9.01 5.20 4.83
C PRO A 57 -10.27 5.51 4.02
N LEU A 58 -10.08 6.10 2.84
CA LEU A 58 -11.14 6.32 1.84
C LEU A 58 -11.15 5.23 0.75
N VAL A 59 -10.04 4.49 0.65
CA VAL A 59 -9.84 3.42 -0.33
C VAL A 59 -9.61 2.09 0.37
N SER A 60 -10.10 1.01 -0.25
CA SER A 60 -9.82 -0.35 0.21
C SER A 60 -8.36 -0.71 -0.09
N LYS A 61 -7.87 -1.77 0.57
CA LYS A 61 -6.51 -2.27 0.33
C LYS A 61 -6.35 -2.76 -1.10
N GLU A 62 -7.38 -3.42 -1.63
CA GLU A 62 -7.41 -3.99 -2.97
C GLU A 62 -7.36 -2.90 -4.03
N SER A 63 -8.18 -1.85 -3.90
CA SER A 63 -8.15 -0.69 -4.80
C SER A 63 -6.80 0.03 -4.75
N TYR A 64 -6.22 0.20 -3.57
CA TYR A 64 -4.89 0.79 -3.43
C TYR A 64 -3.80 -0.07 -4.10
N GLN A 65 -3.87 -1.40 -3.95
CA GLN A 65 -2.94 -2.34 -4.59
C GLN A 65 -3.07 -2.31 -6.11
N GLN A 66 -4.30 -2.26 -6.62
CA GLN A 66 -4.55 -2.14 -8.06
C GLN A 66 -3.97 -0.84 -8.62
N ASP A 67 -4.29 0.31 -8.02
CA ASP A 67 -3.73 1.61 -8.40
C ASP A 67 -2.19 1.58 -8.42
N PHE A 68 -1.60 1.00 -7.39
CA PHE A 68 -0.15 0.88 -7.28
C PHE A 68 0.44 0.02 -8.40
N LEU A 69 -0.17 -1.13 -8.69
CA LEU A 69 0.29 -2.04 -9.72
C LEU A 69 0.16 -1.43 -11.12
N GLU A 70 -0.97 -0.81 -11.44
CA GLU A 70 -1.18 -0.11 -12.72
C GLU A 70 -0.12 0.98 -12.92
N ASN A 71 0.14 1.80 -11.89
CA ASN A 71 1.19 2.81 -11.94
C ASN A 71 2.60 2.22 -12.10
N ALA A 72 2.88 1.08 -11.48
CA ALA A 72 4.17 0.42 -11.59
C ALA A 72 4.39 -0.18 -12.99
N VAL A 73 3.38 -0.86 -13.54
CA VAL A 73 3.39 -1.38 -14.91
C VAL A 73 3.64 -0.26 -15.91
N GLU A 74 2.93 0.86 -15.77
CA GLU A 74 3.08 2.00 -16.68
C GLU A 74 4.48 2.63 -16.58
N LYS A 75 4.96 2.92 -15.37
CA LYS A 75 6.18 3.73 -15.16
C LYS A 75 7.48 2.94 -15.25
N VAL A 76 7.46 1.67 -14.85
CA VAL A 76 8.67 0.85 -14.74
C VAL A 76 8.75 -0.14 -15.89
N PHE A 77 7.62 -0.68 -16.33
CA PHE A 77 7.54 -1.71 -17.37
C PHE A 77 6.95 -1.18 -18.69
N SER A 78 6.87 0.15 -18.86
CA SER A 78 6.39 0.80 -20.08
C SER A 78 5.03 0.28 -20.56
N GLY A 79 4.12 -0.02 -19.62
CA GLY A 79 2.79 -0.56 -19.92
C GLY A 79 2.73 -2.08 -20.18
N SER A 80 3.86 -2.79 -20.13
CA SER A 80 3.92 -4.23 -20.43
C SER A 80 3.79 -5.08 -19.17
N VAL A 81 2.60 -5.63 -18.93
CA VAL A 81 2.37 -6.65 -17.90
C VAL A 81 3.23 -7.91 -18.16
N GLN A 82 3.44 -8.25 -19.43
CA GLN A 82 4.31 -9.37 -19.81
C GLN A 82 5.74 -9.16 -19.31
N SER A 83 6.27 -7.94 -19.44
CA SER A 83 7.63 -7.62 -18.97
C SER A 83 7.75 -7.70 -17.45
N LEU A 84 6.70 -7.30 -16.72
CA LEU A 84 6.65 -7.48 -15.26
C LEU A 84 6.66 -8.98 -14.89
N LEU A 85 5.85 -9.80 -15.57
CA LEU A 85 5.79 -11.24 -15.33
C LEU A 85 7.11 -11.94 -15.65
N SER A 86 7.74 -11.60 -16.78
CA SER A 86 9.07 -12.12 -17.13
C SER A 86 10.11 -11.77 -16.07
N ALA A 87 10.13 -10.52 -15.60
CA ALA A 87 11.05 -10.10 -14.54
C ALA A 87 10.80 -10.85 -13.22
N LEU A 88 9.54 -11.12 -12.88
CA LEU A 88 9.20 -11.88 -11.67
C LEU A 88 9.70 -13.33 -11.76
N ILE A 89 9.46 -14.00 -12.89
CA ILE A 89 9.90 -15.38 -13.14
C ILE A 89 11.44 -15.49 -13.17
N GLU A 90 12.13 -14.47 -13.67
CA GLU A 90 13.60 -14.45 -13.71
C GLU A 90 14.21 -14.17 -12.32
N GLN A 91 13.53 -13.41 -11.46
CA GLN A 91 14.06 -12.96 -10.17
C GLN A 91 13.70 -13.90 -9.01
N GLU A 92 12.45 -14.36 -8.96
CA GLU A 92 12.05 -15.42 -8.05
C GLU A 92 12.53 -16.73 -8.66
N ASN A 93 13.38 -17.49 -7.96
CA ASN A 93 13.61 -18.90 -8.29
C ASN A 93 12.31 -19.68 -8.01
N MET A 94 11.27 -19.39 -8.80
CA MET A 94 9.96 -19.98 -8.65
C MET A 94 10.11 -21.48 -8.79
N THR A 95 9.57 -22.20 -7.83
CA THR A 95 9.51 -23.65 -7.91
C THR A 95 8.57 -24.04 -9.06
N ASP A 96 8.79 -25.23 -9.62
CA ASP A 96 7.90 -25.78 -10.65
C ASP A 96 6.43 -25.80 -10.18
N ALA A 97 6.19 -25.96 -8.88
CA ALA A 97 4.85 -25.92 -8.29
C ALA A 97 4.20 -24.52 -8.37
N GLU A 98 4.94 -23.47 -8.02
CA GLU A 98 4.45 -22.08 -8.10
C GLU A 98 4.22 -21.66 -9.55
N LEU A 99 5.06 -22.11 -10.47
CA LEU A 99 4.89 -21.88 -11.91
C LEU A 99 3.62 -22.56 -12.44
N GLU A 100 3.35 -23.81 -12.02
CA GLU A 100 2.13 -24.52 -12.39
C GLU A 100 0.86 -23.88 -11.80
N GLU A 101 0.90 -23.35 -10.57
CA GLU A 101 -0.20 -22.57 -10.02
C GLU A 101 -0.43 -21.27 -10.82
N LEU A 102 0.64 -20.58 -11.21
CA LEU A 102 0.54 -19.37 -12.02
C LEU A 102 -0.09 -19.65 -13.39
N LYS A 103 0.29 -20.74 -14.07
CA LYS A 103 -0.32 -21.14 -15.35
C LYS A 103 -1.82 -21.36 -15.22
N LYS A 104 -2.27 -22.04 -14.16
CA LYS A 104 -3.71 -22.26 -13.90
C LYS A 104 -4.50 -20.96 -13.69
N LEU A 105 -3.86 -19.91 -13.16
CA LEU A 105 -4.50 -18.59 -13.01
C LEU A 105 -4.66 -17.85 -14.36
N LEU A 106 -3.82 -18.15 -15.35
CA LEU A 106 -3.85 -17.56 -16.69
C LEU A 106 -4.85 -18.24 -17.62
N ASP A 107 -5.07 -19.55 -17.47
CA ASP A 107 -6.02 -20.37 -18.25
C ASP A 107 -7.50 -20.14 -17.84
N ARG A 108 -7.89 -18.90 -17.54
CA ARG A 108 -9.27 -18.51 -17.21
C ARG A 108 -10.31 -18.97 -18.23
#